data_AF-X1RDU7-F1
#
_entry.id   AF-X1RDU7-F1
#
_cell.length_a   1.000
_cell.length_b   1.000
_cell.length_c   1.000
_cell.angle_alpha   90.00
_cell.angle_beta   90.00
_cell.angle_gamma   90.00
#
_symmetry.space_group_name_H-M   'P 1'
#
loop_
_entity.id
_entity.type
_entity.pdbx_description
1 polymer ?
#
loop_
_entity_poly.entity_id
_entity_poly.type
_entity_poly.pdbx_seq_one_letter_code
_entity_poly.pdbx_strand_id
1 'polypeptide(L)' 'KSGELGLPTLPGAACTLACEVADVLPGGDHLIVTGCIRHISHNTQQMPLLYHRRKMFAVPQAAAQP' A
#
# COMPACT_ATOMS: atom_id res chain seq x y z
N LYS A 1 -14.18 -10.81 2.81
CA LYS A 1 -13.88 -11.69 1.66
C LYS A 1 -12.38 -11.94 1.67
N SER A 2 -11.95 -13.19 1.48
CA SER A 2 -10.53 -13.49 1.26
C SER A 2 -10.13 -12.93 -0.11
N GLY A 3 -9.07 -12.15 -0.15
CA GLY A 3 -8.43 -11.70 -1.37
C GLY A 3 -7.36 -12.69 -1.84
N GLU A 4 -6.45 -12.20 -2.68
CA GLU A 4 -5.38 -12.98 -3.29
C GLU A 4 -4.49 -13.67 -2.26
N LEU A 5 -3.99 -14.87 -2.59
CA LEU A 5 -3.26 -15.75 -1.68
C LEU A 5 -4.05 -16.12 -0.40
N GLY A 6 -5.37 -15.95 -0.39
CA GLY A 6 -6.22 -16.15 0.78
C GLY A 6 -6.09 -15.05 1.84
N LEU A 7 -5.38 -13.96 1.54
CA LEU A 7 -5.10 -12.85 2.46
C LEU A 7 -6.30 -11.89 2.55
N PRO A 8 -6.55 -11.25 3.69
CA PRO A 8 -7.59 -10.23 3.79
C PRO A 8 -7.23 -8.99 2.96
N THR A 9 -8.24 -8.36 2.36
CA THR A 9 -8.09 -7.09 1.62
C THR A 9 -8.96 -6.01 2.24
N LEU A 10 -8.47 -4.76 2.23
CA LEU A 10 -9.23 -3.59 2.67
C LEU A 10 -10.11 -3.04 1.52
N PRO A 11 -11.45 -3.04 1.64
CA PRO A 11 -12.31 -2.43 0.64
C PRO A 11 -12.04 -0.93 0.48
N GLY A 12 -11.98 -0.45 -0.75
CA GLY A 12 -11.74 0.97 -1.04
C GLY A 12 -10.27 1.42 -0.96
N ALA A 13 -9.32 0.50 -0.71
CA ALA A 13 -7.91 0.83 -0.80
C ALA A 13 -7.54 1.30 -2.22
N ALA A 14 -6.68 2.32 -2.33
CA ALA A 14 -6.17 2.80 -3.62
C ALA A 14 -5.33 1.72 -4.34
N CYS A 15 -4.66 0.86 -3.58
CA CYS A 15 -3.90 -0.27 -4.08
C CYS A 15 -3.81 -1.36 -3.02
N THR A 16 -3.76 -2.62 -3.46
CA THR A 16 -3.43 -3.78 -2.63
C THR A 16 -2.38 -4.62 -3.33
N LEU A 17 -1.36 -5.04 -2.59
CA LEU A 17 -0.30 -5.93 -3.04
C LEU A 17 -0.39 -7.23 -2.26
N ALA A 18 -0.53 -8.36 -2.95
CA ALA A 18 -0.43 -9.68 -2.34
C ALA A 18 0.99 -10.19 -2.58
N CYS A 19 1.70 -10.47 -1.48
CA CYS A 19 3.11 -10.82 -1.51
C CYS A 19 3.37 -12.11 -0.73
N GLU A 20 4.37 -12.85 -1.18
CA GLU A 20 5.04 -13.88 -0.37
C GLU A 20 6.23 -13.23 0.35
N VAL A 21 6.48 -13.61 1.60
CA VAL A 21 7.63 -13.10 2.37
C VAL A 21 8.91 -13.57 1.68
N ALA A 22 9.77 -12.62 1.31
CA ALA A 22 11.05 -12.89 0.67
C ALA A 22 12.20 -12.93 1.68
N ASP A 23 12.26 -11.95 2.59
CA ASP A 23 13.29 -11.88 3.63
C ASP A 23 12.79 -11.06 4.84
N VAL A 24 13.41 -11.30 6.00
CA VAL A 24 13.17 -10.60 7.26
C VAL A 24 14.51 -10.10 7.83
N LEU A 25 14.71 -8.79 7.78
CA LEU A 25 15.96 -8.13 8.13
C LEU A 25 15.84 -7.35 9.45
N PRO A 26 16.93 -7.21 10.25
CA PRO A 26 16.92 -6.38 11.45
C PRO A 26 16.79 -4.88 11.12
N GLY A 27 15.96 -4.16 11.87
CA GLY A 27 15.69 -2.72 11.72
C GLY A 27 15.69 -1.97 13.06
N GLY A 28 16.54 -2.38 14.00
CA GLY A 28 16.55 -1.85 15.37
C GLY A 28 15.50 -2.55 16.24
N ASP A 29 14.54 -1.79 16.74
CA ASP A 29 13.38 -2.30 17.49
C ASP A 29 12.24 -2.81 16.57
N HIS A 30 12.43 -2.72 15.24
CA HIS A 30 11.50 -3.23 14.22
C HIS A 30 12.18 -4.26 13.30
N LEU A 31 11.36 -4.97 12.52
CA LEU A 31 11.80 -5.84 11.42
C LEU A 31 11.45 -5.20 10.09
N ILE A 32 12.38 -5.27 9.14
CA ILE A 32 12.09 -4.96 7.74
C ILE A 32 11.69 -6.26 7.06
N VAL A 33 10.45 -6.34 6.59
CA VAL A 33 9.94 -7.51 5.85
C VAL A 33 9.87 -7.16 4.37
N THR A 34 10.62 -7.87 3.54
CA THR A 34 10.56 -7.73 2.08
C THR A 34 9.60 -8.76 1.50
N GLY A 35 8.90 -8.41 0.43
CA GLY A 35 7.88 -9.26 -0.18
C GLY A 35 8.02 -9.38 -1.69
N CYS A 36 7.97 -10.60 -2.20
CA CYS A 36 7.83 -10.90 -3.62
C CYS A 36 6.37 -10.70 -4.03
N ILE A 37 6.10 -9.70 -4.86
CA ILE A 37 4.74 -9.41 -5.32
C ILE A 37 4.24 -10.55 -6.21
N ARG A 38 3.10 -11.13 -5.86
CA ARG A 38 2.41 -12.18 -6.63
C ARG A 38 1.16 -11.66 -7.34
N HIS A 39 0.50 -10.65 -6.76
CA HIS A 39 -0.64 -9.99 -7.37
C HIS A 39 -0.71 -8.51 -6.99
N ILE A 40 -1.23 -7.70 -7.92
CA ILE A 40 -1.46 -6.27 -7.75
C ILE A 40 -2.89 -5.95 -8.15
N SER A 41 -3.61 -5.23 -7.28
CA SER A 41 -4.87 -4.58 -7.63
C SER A 41 -4.79 -3.10 -7.28
N HIS A 42 -5.22 -2.24 -8.19
CA HIS A 42 -5.16 -0.79 -8.02
C HIS A 42 -6.45 -0.14 -8.52
N ASN A 43 -6.89 0.91 -7.85
CA ASN A 43 -8.09 1.66 -8.18
C ASN A 43 -7.72 3.06 -8.65
N THR A 44 -7.81 3.30 -9.96
CA THR A 44 -7.44 4.59 -10.59
C THR A 44 -8.34 5.76 -10.19
N GLN A 45 -9.50 5.48 -9.58
CA GLN A 45 -10.42 6.50 -9.07
C GLN A 45 -10.14 6.89 -7.62
N GLN A 46 -9.27 6.15 -6.93
CA GLN A 46 -8.94 6.42 -5.52
C GLN A 46 -7.57 7.07 -5.42
N MET A 47 -7.53 8.23 -4.76
CA MET A 47 -6.27 8.90 -4.45
C MET A 47 -5.65 8.31 -3.18
N PRO A 48 -4.31 8.28 -3.07
CA PRO A 48 -3.65 7.83 -1.84
C PRO A 48 -4.00 8.74 -0.65
N LEU A 49 -3.96 8.16 0.55
CA LEU A 49 -3.98 8.93 1.79
C LEU A 49 -2.55 9.35 2.15
N LEU A 50 -2.33 10.64 2.38
CA LEU A 50 -1.04 11.17 2.83
C LEU A 50 -1.06 11.35 4.35
N TYR A 51 0.04 10.98 5.02
CA TYR A 51 0.24 11.26 6.44
C TYR A 51 1.51 12.09 6.65
N HIS A 52 1.36 13.24 7.31
CA HIS A 52 2.47 14.16 7.59
C HIS A 52 2.19 14.95 8.89
N ARG A 53 3.21 15.17 9.73
CA ARG A 53 3.09 15.91 11.01
C ARG A 53 1.88 15.51 11.86
N ARG A 54 1.65 14.20 11.99
CA ARG A 54 0.54 13.63 12.78
C ARG A 54 -0.86 13.99 12.27
N LYS A 55 -1.00 14.29 10.98
CA LYS A 55 -2.27 14.61 10.33
C LYS A 55 -2.41 13.85 9.01
N MET A 56 -3.66 13.54 8.67
CA MET A 56 -4.06 12.92 7.42
C MET A 56 -4.44 14.00 6.40
N PHE A 57 -4.04 13.81 5.14
CA PHE A 57 -4.30 14.72 4.04
C PHE A 57 -4.67 13.94 2.77
N ALA A 58 -5.41 14.59 1.87
CA ALA A 58 -5.50 14.15 0.49
C ALA A 58 -4.19 14.46 -0.25
N VAL A 59 -3.84 13.64 -1.24
CA VAL A 59 -2.73 13.96 -2.15
C VAL A 59 -3.10 15.21 -2.96
N PRO A 60 -2.20 16.21 -3.05
CA PRO A 60 -2.42 17.38 -3.91
C PRO A 60 -2.60 16.93 -5.36
N GLN A 61 -3.64 17.40 -6.02
CA GLN A 61 -3.76 17.23 -7.46
C GLN A 61 -2.68 18.08 -8.13
N ALA A 62 -1.83 17.46 -8.93
CA ALA A 62 -0.91 18.22 -9.77
C ALA A 62 -1.74 19.20 -10.61
N ALA A 63 -1.31 20.47 -10.66
CA ALA A 63 -1.89 21.40 -11.61
C ALA A 63 -1.79 20.76 -13.00
N ALA A 64 -2.88 20.78 -13.76
CA ALA A 64 -2.85 20.33 -15.15
C ALA A 64 -1.67 21.04 -15.83
N GLN A 65 -0.73 20.26 -16.37
CA GLN A 65 0.33 20.84 -17.18
C GLN A 65 -0.35 21.51 -18.38
N PRO A 66 -0.07 22.80 -18.66
CA PRO A 66 -0.66 23.50 -19.80
C PRO A 66 -0.29 22.85 -21.13
#